data_AF-A0A529AGG8-F1
#
_entry.id   AF-A0A529AGG8-F1
#
_cell.length_a   1.000
_cell.length_b   1.000
_cell.length_c   1.000
_cell.angle_alpha   90.00
_cell.angle_beta   90.00
_cell.angle_gamma   90.00
#
_symmetry.space_group_name_H-M   'P 1'
#
loop_
_entity.id
_entity.type
_entity.pdbx_description
1 polymer ?
#
loop_
_entity_poly.entity_id
_entity_poly.type
_entity_poly.pdbx_seq_one_letter_code
_entity_poly.pdbx_strand_id
1 'polypeptide(L)'
;MPEPLRLKGISASAGYAEGPLFSLDPVVARYAGKATAAEEKAALETALGVATGRLATLIEASAGDAADILEFQIAMLEDHALTGPAFAKIASGQPADAAWRQALDAEIAGYETSDQDYFRARAADMRDIRDQVLRALTEDSEAAAPAGAIFYGEDIAPTRFLETDWSSGGGIALKAGSAASHVAMLARSRGVPMIVGLGACPTNPAGVALLDAEHGGIVLAPSKAEIEAFRLLSSSFAARRDRAETFLARPAVTKAGTPVRVQVNIADPSDVDSIDVSTCDGVGLMRTEFLFGKTLPDEETQYRAYRKVLEWAGEK
;
A
#
# COMPACT_ATOMS: atom_id res chain seq x y z
N MET A 1 -33.18 -11.27 7.65
CA MET A 1 -31.92 -10.89 6.98
C MET A 1 -31.51 -9.56 7.58
N PRO A 2 -30.25 -9.35 7.99
CA PRO A 2 -29.81 -8.02 8.39
C PRO A 2 -30.04 -7.03 7.24
N GLU A 3 -30.41 -5.79 7.57
CA GLU A 3 -30.60 -4.74 6.57
C GLU A 3 -29.25 -4.33 5.95
N PRO A 4 -29.23 -3.99 4.64
CA PRO A 4 -28.01 -3.58 3.97
C PRO A 4 -27.49 -2.27 4.56
N LEU A 5 -26.26 -2.31 5.09
CA LEU A 5 -25.58 -1.14 5.64
C LEU A 5 -24.77 -0.46 4.54
N ARG A 6 -24.95 0.85 4.39
CA ARG A 6 -24.25 1.66 3.38
C ARG A 6 -23.34 2.65 4.06
N LEU A 7 -22.06 2.58 3.70
CA LEU A 7 -21.04 3.48 4.20
C LEU A 7 -20.47 4.30 3.04
N LYS A 8 -20.07 5.53 3.34
CA LYS A 8 -19.44 6.44 2.39
C LYS A 8 -18.06 6.79 2.87
N GLY A 9 -17.14 6.88 1.93
CA GLY A 9 -15.78 7.34 2.12
C GLY A 9 -15.33 8.16 0.91
N ILE A 10 -14.03 8.24 0.75
CA ILE A 10 -13.36 8.97 -0.32
C ILE A 10 -12.74 7.95 -1.26
N SER A 11 -12.97 8.11 -2.57
CA SER A 11 -12.30 7.30 -3.58
C SER A 11 -10.80 7.56 -3.57
N ALA A 12 -10.02 6.50 -3.39
CA ALA A 12 -8.56 6.53 -3.49
C ALA A 12 -8.08 5.86 -4.79
N SER A 13 -8.76 4.79 -5.21
CA SER A 13 -8.55 4.14 -6.50
C SER A 13 -9.90 3.70 -7.05
N ALA A 14 -10.27 4.22 -8.23
CA ALA A 14 -11.57 4.00 -8.82
C ALA A 14 -11.78 2.55 -9.28
N GLY A 15 -13.01 2.07 -9.20
CA GLY A 15 -13.38 0.73 -9.66
C GLY A 15 -14.52 0.11 -8.86
N TYR A 16 -14.83 -1.14 -9.18
CA TYR A 16 -15.91 -1.91 -8.57
C TYR A 16 -15.38 -3.25 -8.10
N ALA A 17 -15.74 -3.67 -6.89
CA ALA A 17 -15.44 -5.01 -6.38
C ALA A 17 -16.64 -5.63 -5.67
N GLU A 18 -16.89 -6.91 -5.93
CA GLU A 18 -17.86 -7.73 -5.22
C GLU A 18 -17.10 -8.90 -4.60
N GLY A 19 -17.21 -9.09 -3.29
CA GLY A 19 -16.46 -10.17 -2.63
C GLY A 19 -16.72 -10.31 -1.14
N PRO A 20 -16.21 -11.38 -0.52
CA PRO A 20 -16.25 -11.55 0.92
C PRO A 20 -15.40 -10.48 1.63
N LEU A 21 -15.88 -10.00 2.77
CA LEU A 21 -15.11 -9.12 3.64
C LEU A 21 -13.98 -9.88 4.33
N PHE A 22 -12.81 -9.26 4.38
CA PHE A 22 -11.66 -9.75 5.12
C PHE A 22 -11.14 -8.65 6.05
N SER A 23 -11.12 -8.93 7.35
CA SER A 23 -10.66 -7.97 8.35
C SER A 23 -9.13 -7.84 8.33
N LEU A 24 -8.65 -6.60 8.22
CA LEU A 24 -7.25 -6.21 8.45
C LEU A 24 -6.95 -5.95 9.92
N ASP A 25 -7.98 -5.74 10.76
CA ASP A 25 -7.78 -5.49 12.18
C ASP A 25 -7.05 -6.71 12.81
N PRO A 26 -5.96 -6.50 13.56
CA PRO A 26 -5.05 -7.57 13.95
C PRO A 26 -5.75 -8.60 14.84
N VAL A 27 -5.68 -9.86 14.43
CA VAL A 27 -5.91 -10.98 15.35
C VAL A 27 -4.73 -10.97 16.32
N VAL A 28 -4.99 -10.83 17.62
CA VAL A 28 -3.94 -10.87 18.65
C VAL A 28 -3.29 -12.25 18.64
N ALA A 29 -2.24 -12.40 17.85
CA ALA A 29 -1.47 -13.62 17.73
C ALA A 29 -0.74 -13.88 19.06
N ARG A 30 -0.76 -15.13 19.51
CA ARG A 30 -0.23 -15.48 20.83
C ARG A 30 1.24 -15.81 20.73
N TYR A 31 2.06 -15.03 21.42
CA TYR A 31 3.47 -15.35 21.61
C TYR A 31 3.65 -16.30 22.81
N ALA A 32 4.36 -17.40 22.59
CA ALA A 32 4.79 -18.29 23.67
C ALA A 32 6.18 -17.87 24.16
N GLY A 33 6.19 -17.15 25.29
CA GLY A 33 7.40 -16.68 25.96
C GLY A 33 8.39 -17.82 26.25
N LYS A 34 9.68 -17.48 26.25
CA LYS A 34 10.80 -18.40 26.49
C LYS A 34 11.23 -18.38 27.95
N ALA A 35 12.00 -19.37 28.37
CA ALA A 35 12.37 -19.54 29.77
C ALA A 35 13.46 -18.56 30.22
N THR A 36 14.29 -18.09 29.29
CA THR A 36 15.44 -17.22 29.58
C THR A 36 15.49 -16.00 28.66
N ALA A 37 16.08 -14.91 29.16
CA ALA A 37 16.31 -13.70 28.37
C ALA A 37 17.23 -13.96 27.15
N ALA A 38 18.12 -14.95 27.22
CA ALA A 38 18.95 -15.35 26.10
C ALA A 38 18.14 -16.00 24.98
N GLU A 39 17.16 -16.85 25.31
CA GLU A 39 16.25 -17.45 24.33
C GLU A 39 15.29 -16.41 23.75
N GLU A 40 14.78 -15.48 24.56
CA GLU A 40 13.97 -14.34 24.09
C GLU A 40 14.76 -13.47 23.12
N LYS A 41 16.02 -13.17 23.44
CA LYS A 41 16.91 -12.42 22.56
C LYS A 41 17.10 -13.14 21.23
N ALA A 42 17.42 -14.44 21.26
CA ALA A 42 17.60 -15.23 20.05
C ALA A 42 16.31 -15.33 19.21
N ALA A 43 15.14 -15.38 19.87
CA ALA A 43 13.85 -15.36 19.19
C ALA A 43 13.63 -14.03 18.45
N LEU A 44 13.94 -12.89 19.07
CA LEU A 44 13.86 -11.58 18.42
C LEU A 44 14.85 -11.45 17.26
N GLU A 45 16.11 -11.87 17.44
CA GLU A 45 17.12 -11.86 16.35
C GLU A 45 16.65 -12.71 15.14
N THR A 46 16.08 -13.89 15.41
CA THR A 46 15.52 -14.76 14.37
C THR A 46 14.34 -14.09 13.67
N ALA A 47 13.43 -13.48 14.43
CA ALA A 47 12.26 -12.80 13.88
C ALA A 47 12.63 -11.58 13.02
N LEU A 48 13.63 -10.80 13.44
CA LEU A 48 14.19 -9.70 12.64
C LEU A 48 14.73 -10.24 11.31
N GLY A 49 15.53 -11.31 11.33
CA GLY A 49 16.04 -11.93 10.12
C GLY A 49 14.94 -12.46 9.18
N VAL A 50 13.89 -13.08 9.73
CA VAL A 50 12.73 -13.54 8.95
C VAL A 50 11.96 -12.37 8.34
N ALA A 51 11.72 -11.29 9.10
CA ALA A 51 11.05 -10.10 8.60
C ALA A 51 11.86 -9.45 7.47
N THR A 52 13.17 -9.23 7.66
CA THR A 52 14.06 -8.68 6.63
C THR A 52 14.08 -9.55 5.36
N GLY A 53 14.15 -10.87 5.50
CA GLY A 53 14.12 -11.78 4.34
C GLY A 53 12.80 -11.75 3.56
N ARG A 54 11.66 -11.59 4.25
CA ARG A 54 10.35 -11.39 3.60
C ARG A 54 10.29 -10.09 2.83
N LEU A 55 10.74 -8.98 3.44
CA LEU A 55 10.79 -7.68 2.77
C LEU A 55 11.69 -7.71 1.54
N ALA A 56 12.87 -8.35 1.63
CA ALA A 56 13.76 -8.52 0.49
C ALA A 56 13.09 -9.30 -0.66
N THR A 57 12.33 -10.35 -0.35
CA THR A 57 11.57 -11.10 -1.36
C THR A 57 10.50 -10.24 -2.04
N LEU A 58 9.84 -9.36 -1.28
CA LEU A 58 8.84 -8.43 -1.81
C LEU A 58 9.48 -7.35 -2.70
N ILE A 59 10.70 -6.89 -2.37
CA ILE A 59 11.46 -5.95 -3.20
C ILE A 59 11.75 -6.55 -4.58
N GLU A 60 12.24 -7.79 -4.64
CA GLU A 60 12.52 -8.49 -5.92
C GLU A 60 11.27 -8.62 -6.81
N ALA A 61 10.09 -8.66 -6.20
CA ALA A 61 8.79 -8.74 -6.89
C ALA A 61 8.13 -7.36 -7.13
N SER A 62 8.79 -6.27 -6.72
CA SER A 62 8.26 -4.90 -6.77
C SER A 62 9.18 -3.99 -7.58
N ALA A 63 8.68 -2.83 -7.98
CA ALA A 63 9.45 -1.80 -8.69
C ALA A 63 8.97 -0.40 -8.27
N GLY A 64 9.81 0.61 -8.49
CA GLY A 64 9.54 2.02 -8.19
C GLY A 64 9.26 2.25 -6.69
N ASP A 65 8.31 3.14 -6.40
CA ASP A 65 7.97 3.57 -5.04
C ASP A 65 7.71 2.41 -4.05
N ALA A 66 7.21 1.26 -4.53
CA ALA A 66 7.01 0.08 -3.69
C ALA A 66 8.31 -0.47 -3.13
N ALA A 67 9.36 -0.54 -3.95
CA ALA A 67 10.68 -1.04 -3.55
C ALA A 67 11.33 -0.07 -2.56
N ASP A 68 11.28 1.24 -2.83
CA ASP A 68 11.88 2.28 -1.97
C ASP A 68 11.30 2.26 -0.54
N ILE A 69 9.99 2.02 -0.40
CA ILE A 69 9.33 1.89 0.91
C ILE A 69 9.89 0.68 1.66
N LEU A 70 10.01 -0.47 0.99
CA LEU A 70 10.51 -1.70 1.61
C LEU A 70 12.00 -1.62 1.93
N GLU A 71 12.81 -0.98 1.09
CA GLU A 71 14.24 -0.74 1.35
C GLU A 71 14.42 0.14 2.59
N PHE A 72 13.60 1.18 2.74
CA PHE A 72 13.56 1.96 3.98
C PHE A 72 13.22 1.09 5.19
N GLN A 73 12.22 0.20 5.09
CA GLN A 73 11.86 -0.69 6.20
C GLN A 73 13.01 -1.64 6.58
N ILE A 74 13.74 -2.19 5.60
CA ILE A 74 14.94 -3.00 5.86
C ILE A 74 16.01 -2.17 6.55
N ALA A 75 16.31 -0.96 6.05
CA ALA A 75 17.31 -0.09 6.66
C ALA A 75 16.98 0.26 8.12
N MET A 76 15.70 0.43 8.45
CA MET A 76 15.25 0.66 9.82
C MET A 76 15.41 -0.59 10.70
N LEU A 77 15.14 -1.80 10.19
CA LEU A 77 15.34 -3.05 10.93
C LEU A 77 16.82 -3.34 11.22
N GLU A 78 17.72 -2.87 10.37
CA GLU A 78 19.18 -2.99 10.56
C GLU A 78 19.77 -1.93 11.51
N ASP A 79 19.00 -0.89 11.82
CA ASP A 79 19.45 0.17 12.73
C ASP A 79 19.40 -0.28 14.20
N HIS A 80 20.57 -0.27 14.85
CA HIS A 80 20.69 -0.55 16.27
C HIS A 80 20.00 0.48 17.16
N ALA A 81 19.82 1.73 16.71
CA ALA A 81 19.06 2.72 17.43
C ALA A 81 17.59 2.30 17.59
N LEU A 82 17.02 1.64 16.56
CA LEU A 82 15.65 1.14 16.60
C LEU A 82 15.52 -0.17 17.39
N THR A 83 16.43 -1.12 17.16
CA THR A 83 16.35 -2.47 17.74
C THR A 83 16.87 -2.55 19.17
N GLY A 84 17.83 -1.70 19.54
CA GLY A 84 18.49 -1.68 20.86
C GLY A 84 17.55 -1.57 22.06
N PRO A 85 16.56 -0.65 22.06
CA PRO A 85 15.59 -0.53 23.15
C PRO A 85 14.80 -1.82 23.42
N ALA A 86 14.46 -2.59 22.39
CA ALA A 86 13.77 -3.88 22.54
C ALA A 86 14.69 -4.92 23.22
N PHE A 87 15.95 -5.02 22.80
CA PHE A 87 16.93 -5.92 23.44
C PHE A 87 17.22 -5.54 24.89
N ALA A 88 17.26 -4.26 25.23
CA ALA A 88 17.41 -3.81 26.61
C ALA A 88 16.22 -4.24 27.48
N LYS A 89 14.99 -4.12 26.98
CA LYS A 89 13.77 -4.61 27.66
C LYS A 89 13.83 -6.12 27.87
N ILE A 90 14.25 -6.90 26.87
CA ILE A 90 14.45 -8.36 27.01
C ILE A 90 15.49 -8.69 28.09
N ALA A 91 16.62 -7.97 28.11
CA ALA A 91 17.65 -8.15 29.14
C ALA A 91 17.15 -7.89 30.57
N SER A 92 16.11 -7.05 30.72
CA SER A 92 15.41 -6.81 31.98
C SER A 92 14.30 -7.82 32.32
N GLY A 93 14.11 -8.86 31.50
CA GLY A 93 13.18 -9.97 31.76
C GLY A 93 11.82 -9.87 31.06
N GLN A 94 11.65 -8.98 30.09
CA GLN A 94 10.42 -8.93 29.29
C GLN A 94 10.42 -9.97 28.16
N PRO A 95 9.27 -10.56 27.81
CA PRO A 95 9.12 -11.37 26.60
C PRO A 95 9.40 -10.55 25.33
N ALA A 96 9.91 -11.20 24.28
CA ALA A 96 10.33 -10.55 23.04
C ALA A 96 9.21 -9.77 22.35
N ASP A 97 7.99 -10.32 22.28
CA ASP A 97 6.86 -9.66 21.63
C ASP A 97 6.47 -8.36 22.34
N ALA A 98 6.40 -8.38 23.68
CA ALA A 98 6.07 -7.23 24.50
C ALA A 98 7.19 -6.18 24.46
N ALA A 99 8.45 -6.63 24.55
CA ALA A 99 9.61 -5.76 24.49
C ALA A 99 9.69 -5.00 23.15
N TRP A 100 9.51 -5.72 22.04
CA TRP A 100 9.51 -5.16 20.69
C TRP A 100 8.32 -4.21 20.48
N ARG A 101 7.10 -4.64 20.82
CA ARG A 101 5.89 -3.82 20.69
C ARG A 101 6.04 -2.50 21.45
N GLN A 102 6.47 -2.54 22.71
CA GLN A 102 6.65 -1.33 23.50
C GLN A 102 7.75 -0.40 22.99
N ALA A 103 8.84 -0.96 22.46
CA ALA A 103 9.92 -0.17 21.87
C ALA A 103 9.42 0.60 20.64
N LEU A 104 8.76 -0.10 19.72
CA LEU A 104 8.25 0.50 18.49
C LEU A 104 7.06 1.43 18.73
N ASP A 105 6.15 1.11 19.65
CA ASP A 105 5.02 1.98 19.97
C ASP A 105 5.49 3.35 20.50
N ALA A 106 6.61 3.41 21.22
CA ALA A 106 7.20 4.67 21.67
C ALA A 106 7.76 5.50 20.50
N GLU A 107 8.47 4.86 19.57
CA GLU A 107 8.99 5.52 18.36
C GLU A 107 7.85 6.00 17.44
N ILE A 108 6.83 5.17 17.23
CA ILE A 108 5.63 5.50 16.45
C ILE A 108 4.94 6.73 17.04
N ALA A 109 4.73 6.79 18.36
CA ALA A 109 4.14 7.95 19.01
C ALA A 109 4.98 9.23 18.80
N GLY A 110 6.31 9.12 18.78
CA GLY A 110 7.21 10.22 18.42
C GLY A 110 7.04 10.68 16.97
N TYR A 111 6.90 9.75 16.03
CA TYR A 111 6.67 10.06 14.61
C TYR A 111 5.33 10.76 14.40
N GLU A 112 4.27 10.31 15.06
CA GLU A 112 2.93 10.87 14.93
C GLU A 112 2.79 12.28 15.50
N THR A 113 3.54 12.57 16.57
CA THR A 113 3.52 13.87 17.25
C THR A 113 4.56 14.86 16.72
N SER A 114 5.38 14.44 15.75
CA SER A 114 6.39 15.29 15.12
C SER A 114 5.76 16.47 14.37
N ASP A 115 6.40 17.64 14.46
CA ASP A 115 5.98 18.84 13.72
C ASP A 115 6.22 18.72 12.21
N GLN A 116 7.09 17.81 11.77
CA GLN A 116 7.40 17.64 10.36
C GLN A 116 6.48 16.62 9.68
N ASP A 117 5.81 17.06 8.61
CA ASP A 117 4.89 16.25 7.80
C ASP A 117 5.51 14.92 7.33
N TYR A 118 6.80 14.94 6.99
CA TYR A 118 7.55 13.77 6.57
C TYR A 118 7.54 12.65 7.61
N PHE A 119 7.82 12.95 8.89
CA PHE A 119 7.84 11.94 9.94
C PHE A 119 6.43 11.42 10.24
N ARG A 120 5.42 12.29 10.27
CA ARG A 120 4.03 11.87 10.45
C ARG A 120 3.56 10.94 9.33
N ALA A 121 3.97 11.21 8.10
CA ALA A 121 3.66 10.36 6.94
C ALA A 121 4.29 8.96 7.05
N ARG A 122 5.45 8.82 7.71
CA ARG A 122 6.15 7.54 7.90
C ARG A 122 5.73 6.75 9.14
N ALA A 123 4.82 7.26 9.97
CA ALA A 123 4.32 6.53 11.14
C ALA A 123 3.66 5.19 10.75
N ALA A 124 3.00 5.13 9.58
CA ALA A 124 2.44 3.88 9.05
C ALA A 124 3.53 2.86 8.69
N ASP A 125 4.66 3.30 8.12
CA ASP A 125 5.80 2.43 7.82
C ASP A 125 6.40 1.83 9.10
N MET A 126 6.48 2.63 10.17
CA MET A 126 6.95 2.16 11.49
C MET A 126 6.01 1.12 12.12
N ARG A 127 4.70 1.25 11.92
CA ARG A 127 3.73 0.22 12.33
C ARG A 127 3.89 -1.07 11.53
N ASP A 128 4.10 -0.95 10.22
CA ASP A 128 4.35 -2.08 9.34
C ASP A 128 5.60 -2.87 9.80
N ILE A 129 6.72 -2.17 10.04
CA ILE A 129 7.95 -2.74 10.60
C ILE A 129 7.67 -3.50 11.92
N ARG A 130 6.95 -2.85 12.84
CA ARG A 130 6.58 -3.45 14.12
C ARG A 130 5.83 -4.76 13.90
N ASP A 131 4.80 -4.71 13.06
CA ASP A 131 3.85 -5.81 12.87
C ASP A 131 4.49 -6.99 12.08
N GLN A 132 5.40 -6.72 11.15
CA GLN A 132 6.17 -7.76 10.46
C GLN A 132 7.04 -8.60 11.40
N VAL A 133 7.74 -7.94 12.33
CA VAL A 133 8.57 -8.64 13.33
C VAL A 133 7.70 -9.38 14.34
N LEU A 134 6.58 -8.78 14.79
CA LEU A 134 5.62 -9.48 15.66
C LEU A 134 5.05 -10.73 14.98
N ARG A 135 4.69 -10.63 13.70
CA ARG A 135 4.22 -11.78 12.90
C ARG A 135 5.28 -12.87 12.78
N ALA A 136 6.57 -12.51 12.72
CA ALA A 136 7.66 -13.48 12.69
C ALA A 136 7.95 -14.10 14.07
N LEU A 137 7.64 -13.41 15.17
CA LEU A 137 7.73 -13.94 16.53
C LEU A 137 6.59 -14.92 16.86
N THR A 138 5.41 -14.71 16.30
CA THR A 138 4.21 -15.49 16.63
C THR A 138 4.12 -16.77 15.81
N GLU A 139 3.68 -17.85 16.45
CA GLU A 139 3.51 -19.17 15.81
C GLU A 139 2.18 -19.31 15.05
N ASP A 140 1.28 -18.33 15.21
CA ASP A 140 -0.02 -18.32 14.53
C ASP A 140 0.15 -17.90 13.05
N SER A 141 -0.24 -18.78 12.14
CA SER A 141 -0.43 -18.39 10.74
C SER A 141 -1.63 -17.45 10.66
N GLU A 142 -1.39 -16.26 10.14
CA GLU A 142 -2.46 -15.35 9.75
C GLU A 142 -3.39 -16.06 8.74
N ALA A 143 -4.70 -15.85 8.86
CA ALA A 143 -5.65 -16.40 7.91
C ALA A 143 -5.40 -15.79 6.52
N ALA A 144 -5.26 -16.64 5.50
CA ALA A 144 -5.20 -16.17 4.13
C ALA A 144 -6.52 -15.50 3.75
N ALA A 145 -6.43 -14.36 3.08
CA ALA A 145 -7.62 -13.72 2.54
C ALA A 145 -8.24 -14.62 1.44
N PRO A 146 -9.57 -14.79 1.42
CA PRO A 146 -10.21 -15.51 0.33
C PRO A 146 -10.02 -14.78 -1.00
N ALA A 147 -10.08 -15.53 -2.11
CA ALA A 147 -9.99 -14.96 -3.45
C ALA A 147 -11.07 -13.88 -3.67
N GLY A 148 -10.67 -12.74 -4.24
CA GLY A 148 -11.57 -11.61 -4.50
C GLY A 148 -12.05 -10.87 -3.25
N ALA A 149 -11.34 -11.01 -2.11
CA ALA A 149 -11.73 -10.36 -0.86
C ALA A 149 -11.76 -8.84 -0.96
N ILE A 150 -12.69 -8.24 -0.20
CA ILE A 150 -12.67 -6.82 0.12
C ILE A 150 -12.03 -6.66 1.50
N PHE A 151 -10.81 -6.15 1.52
CA PHE A 151 -10.05 -5.88 2.73
C PHE A 151 -10.63 -4.68 3.46
N TYR A 152 -10.83 -4.84 4.76
CA TYR A 152 -11.53 -3.87 5.59
C TYR A 152 -10.85 -3.71 6.95
N GLY A 153 -10.57 -2.49 7.38
CA GLY A 153 -9.95 -2.23 8.68
C GLY A 153 -9.59 -0.77 8.88
N GLU A 154 -8.81 -0.49 9.91
CA GLU A 154 -8.34 0.88 10.19
C GLU A 154 -7.49 1.45 9.06
N ASP A 155 -6.46 0.69 8.68
CA ASP A 155 -5.51 1.01 7.63
C ASP A 155 -4.96 -0.30 7.02
N ILE A 156 -4.21 -0.22 5.93
CA ILE A 156 -3.51 -1.35 5.32
C ILE A 156 -2.02 -1.04 5.19
N ALA A 157 -1.19 -1.97 5.64
CA ALA A 157 0.26 -1.88 5.46
C ALA A 157 0.66 -2.08 3.98
N PRO A 158 1.70 -1.37 3.48
CA PRO A 158 2.28 -1.63 2.17
C PRO A 158 2.67 -3.09 1.95
N THR A 159 3.31 -3.72 2.93
CA THR A 159 3.68 -5.15 2.86
C THR A 159 2.46 -6.05 2.63
N ARG A 160 1.37 -5.81 3.37
CA ARG A 160 0.12 -6.59 3.21
C ARG A 160 -0.50 -6.42 1.84
N PHE A 161 -0.47 -5.20 1.30
CA PHE A 161 -0.95 -4.93 -0.04
C PHE A 161 -0.13 -5.69 -1.09
N LEU A 162 1.20 -5.72 -0.95
CA LEU A 162 2.12 -6.38 -1.88
C LEU A 162 2.07 -7.91 -1.78
N GLU A 163 1.85 -8.46 -0.58
CA GLU A 163 1.66 -9.91 -0.37
C GLU A 163 0.33 -10.44 -0.91
N THR A 164 -0.65 -9.56 -1.13
CA THR A 164 -1.99 -9.95 -1.56
C THR A 164 -2.02 -10.22 -3.07
N ASP A 165 -2.56 -11.38 -3.45
CA ASP A 165 -2.86 -11.68 -4.85
C ASP A 165 -4.18 -11.01 -5.28
N TRP A 166 -4.07 -9.97 -6.10
CA TRP A 166 -5.19 -9.21 -6.64
C TRP A 166 -5.73 -9.78 -7.97
N SER A 167 -5.17 -10.88 -8.49
CA SER A 167 -5.56 -11.47 -9.78
C SER A 167 -7.01 -11.96 -9.82
N SER A 168 -7.54 -12.35 -8.66
CA SER A 168 -8.95 -12.77 -8.49
C SER A 168 -9.89 -11.59 -8.25
N GLY A 169 -9.43 -10.36 -8.44
CA GLY A 169 -10.15 -9.14 -8.09
C GLY A 169 -10.09 -8.84 -6.60
N GLY A 170 -11.13 -8.20 -6.07
CA GLY A 170 -11.19 -7.72 -4.70
C GLY A 170 -11.02 -6.20 -4.61
N GLY A 171 -10.87 -5.69 -3.39
CA GLY A 171 -10.72 -4.26 -3.17
C GLY A 171 -10.42 -3.92 -1.72
N ILE A 172 -10.34 -2.63 -1.42
CA ILE A 172 -9.88 -2.11 -0.12
C ILE A 172 -10.84 -1.04 0.38
N ALA A 173 -11.19 -1.11 1.67
CA ALA A 173 -12.15 -0.23 2.31
C ALA A 173 -11.68 0.12 3.73
N LEU A 174 -11.09 1.31 3.92
CA LEU A 174 -10.42 1.69 5.17
C LEU A 174 -11.21 2.74 5.97
N LYS A 175 -11.17 2.62 7.30
CA LYS A 175 -11.78 3.58 8.23
C LYS A 175 -11.02 4.91 8.22
N ALA A 176 -9.70 4.84 8.25
CA ALA A 176 -8.78 5.97 8.15
C ALA A 176 -7.97 5.90 6.85
N GLY A 177 -6.96 6.76 6.71
CA GLY A 177 -6.10 6.82 5.55
C GLY A 177 -6.38 8.02 4.63
N SER A 178 -5.47 8.22 3.68
CA SER A 178 -5.50 9.32 2.73
C SER A 178 -5.53 8.79 1.30
N ALA A 179 -6.29 9.43 0.42
CA ALA A 179 -6.26 9.13 -1.02
C ALA A 179 -4.88 9.40 -1.65
N ALA A 180 -4.02 10.17 -0.96
CA ALA A 180 -2.65 10.44 -1.35
C ALA A 180 -1.61 9.53 -0.65
N SER A 181 -2.03 8.51 0.10
CA SER A 181 -1.08 7.60 0.76
C SER A 181 -0.33 6.74 -0.27
N HIS A 182 0.81 6.19 0.13
CA HIS A 182 1.58 5.26 -0.70
C HIS A 182 0.74 4.06 -1.13
N VAL A 183 -0.04 3.45 -0.23
CA VAL A 183 -0.89 2.31 -0.61
C VAL A 183 -2.01 2.73 -1.55
N ALA A 184 -2.58 3.94 -1.43
CA ALA A 184 -3.54 4.44 -2.41
C ALA A 184 -2.92 4.59 -3.81
N MET A 185 -1.65 4.97 -3.89
CA MET A 185 -0.92 5.04 -5.15
C MET A 185 -0.63 3.64 -5.72
N LEU A 186 -0.22 2.68 -4.89
CA LEU A 186 -0.03 1.29 -5.28
C LEU A 186 -1.34 0.63 -5.75
N ALA A 187 -2.46 0.97 -5.09
CA ALA A 187 -3.79 0.51 -5.50
C ALA A 187 -4.16 1.04 -6.90
N ARG A 188 -3.86 2.31 -7.19
CA ARG A 188 -4.08 2.89 -8.53
C ARG A 188 -3.22 2.21 -9.59
N SER A 189 -1.94 1.99 -9.32
CA SER A 189 -1.03 1.37 -10.30
C SER A 189 -1.40 -0.08 -10.61
N ARG A 190 -1.92 -0.82 -9.63
CA ARG A 190 -2.43 -2.19 -9.80
C ARG A 190 -3.92 -2.27 -10.21
N GLY A 191 -4.61 -1.14 -10.36
CA GLY A 191 -6.04 -1.10 -10.68
C GLY A 191 -6.95 -1.71 -9.61
N VAL A 192 -6.51 -1.75 -8.36
CA VAL A 192 -7.26 -2.29 -7.23
C VAL A 192 -8.25 -1.22 -6.74
N PRO A 193 -9.56 -1.47 -6.72
CA PRO A 193 -10.56 -0.53 -6.19
C PRO A 193 -10.32 -0.25 -4.71
N MET A 194 -10.26 1.04 -4.33
CA MET A 194 -9.95 1.44 -2.96
C MET A 194 -10.73 2.68 -2.52
N ILE A 195 -11.31 2.61 -1.32
CA ILE A 195 -11.89 3.75 -0.60
C ILE A 195 -11.25 3.88 0.78
N VAL A 196 -11.15 5.12 1.25
CA VAL A 196 -10.63 5.48 2.58
C VAL A 196 -11.59 6.40 3.31
N GLY A 197 -11.38 6.62 4.60
CA GLY A 197 -12.16 7.60 5.35
C GLY A 197 -13.63 7.20 5.56
N LEU A 198 -13.91 5.89 5.71
CA LEU A 198 -15.25 5.38 6.03
C LEU A 198 -15.75 5.83 7.41
N GLY A 199 -14.85 6.25 8.30
CA GLY A 199 -15.18 6.65 9.66
C GLY A 199 -15.63 5.47 10.53
N ALA A 200 -16.65 5.70 11.36
CA ALA A 200 -17.16 4.69 12.29
C ALA A 200 -17.86 3.55 11.54
N CYS A 201 -17.45 2.34 11.89
CA CYS A 201 -17.56 1.18 11.04
C CYS A 201 -17.87 -0.05 11.93
N PRO A 202 -18.74 -1.00 11.53
CA PRO A 202 -19.07 -2.13 12.38
C PRO A 202 -17.82 -2.93 12.77
N THR A 203 -17.77 -3.40 14.01
CA THR A 203 -16.70 -4.29 14.47
C THR A 203 -16.88 -5.67 13.84
N ASN A 204 -15.90 -6.12 13.07
CA ASN A 204 -15.84 -7.44 12.43
C ASN A 204 -17.02 -7.75 11.47
N PRO A 205 -17.22 -6.95 10.41
CA PRO A 205 -18.26 -7.24 9.44
C PRO A 205 -17.86 -8.48 8.63
N ALA A 206 -18.84 -9.35 8.38
CA ALA A 206 -18.64 -10.62 7.69
C ALA A 206 -19.63 -10.78 6.53
N GLY A 207 -19.32 -11.69 5.62
CA GLY A 207 -20.14 -11.96 4.44
C GLY A 207 -19.73 -11.12 3.23
N VAL A 208 -20.62 -11.02 2.25
CA VAL A 208 -20.35 -10.34 0.98
C VAL A 208 -20.54 -8.83 1.14
N ALA A 209 -19.68 -8.06 0.47
CA ALA A 209 -19.80 -6.62 0.30
C ALA A 209 -19.70 -6.22 -1.17
N LEU A 210 -20.23 -5.04 -1.47
CA LEU A 210 -20.15 -4.37 -2.77
C LEU A 210 -19.40 -3.06 -2.58
N LEU A 211 -18.23 -2.95 -3.18
CA LEU A 211 -17.38 -1.77 -3.14
C LEU A 211 -17.53 -0.98 -4.44
N ASP A 212 -18.18 0.17 -4.37
CA ASP A 212 -18.23 1.17 -5.44
C ASP A 212 -17.15 2.22 -5.15
N ALA A 213 -15.91 1.93 -5.53
CA ALA A 213 -14.80 2.85 -5.34
C ALA A 213 -14.82 4.02 -6.33
N GLU A 214 -15.55 3.93 -7.44
CA GLU A 214 -15.80 5.06 -8.35
C GLU A 214 -16.53 6.20 -7.61
N HIS A 215 -17.58 5.88 -6.85
CA HIS A 215 -18.39 6.86 -6.13
C HIS A 215 -18.10 6.95 -4.62
N GLY A 216 -17.10 6.21 -4.13
CA GLY A 216 -16.66 6.26 -2.73
C GLY A 216 -17.65 5.59 -1.76
N GLY A 217 -18.26 4.47 -2.13
CA GLY A 217 -19.26 3.77 -1.32
C GLY A 217 -18.97 2.30 -1.12
N ILE A 218 -19.45 1.74 -0.01
CA ILE A 218 -19.49 0.30 0.24
C ILE A 218 -20.84 -0.12 0.81
N VAL A 219 -21.36 -1.24 0.34
CA VAL A 219 -22.58 -1.87 0.84
C VAL A 219 -22.22 -3.19 1.52
N LEU A 220 -22.54 -3.32 2.80
CA LEU A 220 -22.35 -4.54 3.59
C LEU A 220 -23.68 -5.29 3.67
N ALA A 221 -23.62 -6.63 3.63
CA ALA A 221 -24.81 -7.49 3.61
C ALA A 221 -25.85 -7.09 2.54
N PRO A 222 -25.45 -6.95 1.26
CA PRO A 222 -26.34 -6.53 0.19
C PRO A 222 -27.45 -7.55 -0.05
N SER A 223 -28.61 -7.07 -0.48
CA SER A 223 -29.67 -7.90 -1.03
C SER A 223 -29.30 -8.45 -2.41
N LYS A 224 -29.97 -9.53 -2.85
CA LYS A 224 -29.77 -10.10 -4.19
C LYS A 224 -30.01 -9.08 -5.31
N ALA A 225 -31.05 -8.24 -5.17
CA ALA A 225 -31.36 -7.20 -6.13
C ALA A 225 -30.24 -6.15 -6.24
N GLU A 226 -29.59 -5.81 -5.12
CA GLU A 226 -28.44 -4.89 -5.12
C GLU A 226 -27.21 -5.51 -5.78
N ILE A 227 -26.95 -6.80 -5.54
CA ILE A 227 -25.86 -7.52 -6.21
C ILE A 227 -26.07 -7.50 -7.73
N GLU A 228 -27.28 -7.80 -8.21
CA GLU A 228 -27.59 -7.78 -9.65
C GLU A 228 -27.43 -6.37 -10.26
N ALA A 229 -27.95 -5.35 -9.59
CA ALA A 229 -27.78 -3.96 -10.03
C ALA A 229 -26.30 -3.53 -10.03
N PHE A 230 -25.54 -3.93 -9.03
CA PHE A 230 -24.11 -3.62 -8.91
C PHE A 230 -23.28 -4.28 -10.02
N ARG A 231 -23.58 -5.54 -10.37
CA ARG A 231 -22.92 -6.22 -11.50
C ARG A 231 -23.14 -5.50 -12.82
N LEU A 232 -24.34 -4.95 -13.06
CA LEU A 232 -24.60 -4.13 -14.25
C LEU A 232 -23.74 -2.85 -14.28
N LEU A 233 -23.60 -2.18 -13.14
CA LEU A 233 -22.73 -1.00 -13.00
C LEU A 233 -21.26 -1.37 -13.25
N SER A 234 -20.78 -2.46 -12.62
CA SER A 234 -19.43 -2.97 -12.79
C SER A 234 -19.12 -3.33 -14.25
N SER A 235 -20.05 -4.01 -14.95
CA SER A 235 -19.88 -4.31 -16.38
C SER A 235 -19.88 -3.06 -17.25
N SER A 236 -20.72 -2.06 -16.94
CA SER A 236 -20.73 -0.78 -17.64
C SER A 236 -19.42 -0.01 -17.44
N PHE A 237 -18.86 -0.03 -16.23
CA PHE A 237 -17.56 0.55 -15.92
C PHE A 237 -16.44 -0.13 -16.71
N ALA A 238 -16.38 -1.47 -16.70
CA ALA A 238 -15.40 -2.23 -17.48
C ALA A 238 -15.49 -1.87 -18.98
N ALA A 239 -16.70 -1.88 -19.56
CA ALA A 239 -16.89 -1.50 -20.96
C ALA A 239 -16.49 -0.04 -21.28
N ARG A 240 -16.63 0.89 -20.32
CA ARG A 240 -16.14 2.27 -20.48
C ARG A 240 -14.61 2.32 -20.46
N ARG A 241 -13.97 1.57 -19.58
CA ARG A 241 -12.51 1.46 -19.51
C ARG A 241 -11.93 0.86 -20.80
N ASP A 242 -12.49 -0.25 -21.27
CA ASP A 242 -12.06 -0.91 -22.51
C ASP A 242 -12.24 0.02 -23.73
N ARG A 243 -13.31 0.84 -23.75
CA ARG A 243 -13.46 1.88 -24.76
C ARG A 243 -12.40 2.97 -24.62
N ALA A 244 -12.09 3.43 -23.40
CA ALA A 244 -11.07 4.45 -23.16
C ALA A 244 -9.69 4.00 -23.66
N GLU A 245 -9.34 2.72 -23.52
CA GLU A 245 -8.11 2.15 -24.07
C GLU A 245 -7.99 2.37 -25.59
N THR A 246 -9.10 2.32 -26.33
CA THR A 246 -9.10 2.61 -27.78
C THR A 246 -8.76 4.06 -28.14
N PHE A 247 -8.76 4.96 -27.16
CA PHE A 247 -8.38 6.37 -27.34
C PHE A 247 -6.94 6.68 -26.92
N LEU A 248 -6.21 5.74 -26.30
CA LEU A 248 -4.86 6.01 -25.76
C LEU A 248 -3.91 6.59 -26.80
N ALA A 249 -3.89 6.04 -28.02
CA ALA A 249 -3.02 6.52 -29.10
C ALA A 249 -3.63 7.66 -29.93
N ARG A 250 -4.79 8.22 -29.53
CA ARG A 250 -5.49 9.27 -30.30
C ARG A 250 -5.17 10.65 -29.72
N PRO A 251 -5.06 11.70 -30.56
CA PRO A 251 -4.88 13.06 -30.07
C PRO A 251 -6.01 13.49 -29.13
N ALA A 252 -5.66 14.08 -27.99
CA ALA A 252 -6.63 14.64 -27.07
C ALA A 252 -7.19 15.96 -27.61
N VAL A 253 -8.50 15.98 -27.88
CA VAL A 253 -9.21 17.16 -28.40
C VAL A 253 -10.47 17.42 -27.59
N THR A 254 -10.76 18.70 -27.32
CA THR A 254 -12.03 19.10 -26.72
C THR A 254 -13.19 18.83 -27.69
N LYS A 255 -14.43 18.87 -27.20
CA LYS A 255 -15.63 18.77 -28.05
C LYS A 255 -15.69 19.84 -29.15
N ALA A 256 -15.05 20.99 -28.95
CA ALA A 256 -14.94 22.07 -29.93
C ALA A 256 -13.78 21.89 -30.93
N GLY A 257 -12.99 20.82 -30.81
CA GLY A 257 -11.84 20.52 -31.69
C GLY A 257 -10.53 21.17 -31.27
N THR A 258 -10.47 21.88 -30.13
CA THR A 258 -9.22 22.44 -29.62
C THR A 258 -8.31 21.31 -29.10
N PRO A 259 -7.05 21.19 -29.59
CA PRO A 259 -6.11 20.19 -29.09
C PRO A 259 -5.66 20.53 -27.67
N VAL A 260 -5.45 19.49 -26.86
CA VAL A 260 -4.93 19.57 -25.49
C VAL A 260 -3.76 18.61 -25.40
N ARG A 261 -2.65 19.04 -24.79
CA ARG A 261 -1.51 18.15 -24.54
C ARG A 261 -1.74 17.34 -23.27
N VAL A 262 -1.55 16.03 -23.35
CA VAL A 262 -1.61 15.09 -22.23
C VAL A 262 -0.21 14.55 -22.01
N GLN A 263 0.43 15.02 -20.94
CA GLN A 263 1.82 14.67 -20.65
C GLN A 263 1.92 13.89 -19.35
N VAL A 264 2.95 13.07 -19.21
CA VAL A 264 3.16 12.25 -18.02
C VAL A 264 4.01 12.98 -16.98
N ASN A 265 3.74 12.68 -15.71
CA ASN A 265 4.56 13.10 -14.59
C ASN A 265 5.36 11.87 -14.13
N ILE A 266 6.67 11.99 -14.06
CA ILE A 266 7.57 10.90 -13.65
C ILE A 266 8.37 11.31 -12.40
N ALA A 267 8.65 10.34 -11.54
CA ALA A 267 9.45 10.47 -10.34
C ALA A 267 10.83 9.80 -10.49
N ASP A 268 10.96 8.80 -11.36
CA ASP A 268 12.22 8.15 -11.71
C ASP A 268 12.34 7.94 -13.25
N PRO A 269 13.55 7.97 -13.84
CA PRO A 269 13.75 7.71 -15.26
C PRO A 269 13.32 6.32 -15.72
N SER A 270 13.13 5.35 -14.82
CA SER A 270 12.59 4.03 -15.12
C SER A 270 11.06 4.02 -15.26
N ASP A 271 10.35 5.05 -14.77
CA ASP A 271 8.89 5.14 -14.92
C ASP A 271 8.46 5.08 -16.38
N VAL A 272 9.27 5.67 -17.27
CA VAL A 272 9.03 5.71 -18.71
C VAL A 272 9.08 4.33 -19.37
N ASP A 273 9.74 3.34 -18.75
CA ASP A 273 9.86 1.98 -19.30
C ASP A 273 8.50 1.26 -19.33
N SER A 274 7.58 1.66 -18.45
CA SER A 274 6.21 1.12 -18.38
C SER A 274 5.21 1.87 -19.26
N ILE A 275 5.62 3.00 -19.85
CA ILE A 275 4.73 3.91 -20.58
C ILE A 275 5.08 3.84 -22.06
N ASP A 276 4.09 3.50 -22.89
CA ASP A 276 4.23 3.65 -24.33
C ASP A 276 4.17 5.14 -24.70
N VAL A 277 5.27 5.68 -25.22
CA VAL A 277 5.38 7.06 -25.69
C VAL A 277 4.31 7.41 -26.72
N SER A 278 3.73 6.43 -27.43
CA SER A 278 2.63 6.65 -28.38
C SER A 278 1.33 7.14 -27.71
N THR A 279 1.17 6.87 -26.41
CA THR A 279 -0.06 7.12 -25.64
C THR A 279 -0.09 8.46 -24.91
N CYS A 280 0.97 9.26 -25.05
CA CYS A 280 1.08 10.59 -24.45
C CYS A 280 1.77 11.59 -25.39
N ASP A 281 1.75 12.86 -24.99
CA ASP A 281 2.37 14.00 -25.65
C ASP A 281 3.69 14.42 -24.96
N GLY A 282 4.42 13.45 -24.39
CA GLY A 282 5.72 13.64 -23.74
C GLY A 282 5.66 13.73 -22.21
N VAL A 283 6.76 14.20 -21.61
CA VAL A 283 6.90 14.39 -20.15
C VAL A 283 6.60 15.85 -19.79
N GLY A 284 5.63 16.07 -18.91
CA GLY A 284 5.25 17.40 -18.45
C GLY A 284 5.96 17.81 -17.16
N LEU A 285 6.33 16.83 -16.34
CA LEU A 285 7.07 17.01 -15.10
C LEU A 285 7.95 15.79 -14.85
N MET A 286 9.25 16.02 -14.70
CA MET A 286 10.18 15.06 -14.11
C MET A 286 10.61 15.60 -12.75
N ARG A 287 10.25 14.90 -11.67
CA ARG A 287 10.79 15.17 -10.34
C ARG A 287 12.23 14.67 -10.32
N THR A 288 13.16 15.50 -9.86
CA THR A 288 14.61 15.18 -9.87
C THR A 288 15.13 14.78 -8.50
N GLU A 289 14.26 14.82 -7.49
CA GLU A 289 14.56 14.49 -6.10
C GLU A 289 15.12 13.07 -5.93
N PHE A 290 14.75 12.12 -6.79
CA PHE A 290 15.30 10.74 -6.79
C PHE A 290 16.83 10.71 -6.97
N LEU A 291 17.41 11.69 -7.67
CA LEU A 291 18.85 11.78 -7.87
C LEU A 291 19.60 12.11 -6.56
N PHE A 292 18.89 12.68 -5.58
CA PHE A 292 19.48 13.23 -4.36
C PHE A 292 19.25 12.28 -3.18
N GLY A 293 20.04 11.20 -3.14
CA GLY A 293 20.09 10.25 -2.02
C GLY A 293 21.09 10.65 -0.92
N LYS A 294 21.72 9.64 -0.28
CA LYS A 294 22.74 9.86 0.78
C LYS A 294 24.01 10.58 0.28
N THR A 295 24.30 10.47 -1.01
CA THR A 295 25.43 11.11 -1.68
C THR A 295 24.92 11.96 -2.83
N LEU A 296 25.53 13.14 -3.03
CA LEU A 296 25.22 13.97 -4.18
C LEU A 296 25.57 13.24 -5.47
N PRO A 297 24.67 13.22 -6.47
CA PRO A 297 24.92 12.58 -7.75
C PRO A 297 25.96 13.38 -8.53
N ASP A 298 26.89 12.69 -9.18
CA ASP A 298 27.81 13.34 -10.11
C ASP A 298 27.10 13.76 -11.40
N GLU A 299 27.77 14.59 -12.20
CA GLU A 299 27.23 15.10 -13.47
C GLU A 299 26.88 13.97 -14.44
N GLU A 300 27.69 12.91 -14.50
CA GLU A 300 27.47 11.77 -15.40
C GLU A 300 26.19 11.00 -15.03
N THR A 301 25.92 10.82 -13.73
CA THR A 301 24.69 10.19 -13.24
C THR A 301 23.47 11.01 -13.63
N GLN A 302 23.51 12.32 -13.40
CA GLN A 302 22.43 13.23 -13.79
C GLN A 302 22.23 13.23 -15.31
N TYR A 303 23.31 13.32 -16.08
CA TYR A 303 23.29 13.29 -17.54
C TYR A 303 22.60 12.03 -18.07
N ARG A 304 22.96 10.85 -17.56
CA ARG A 304 22.34 9.57 -17.98
C ARG A 304 20.85 9.53 -17.68
N ALA A 305 20.44 9.99 -16.50
CA ALA A 305 19.04 10.04 -16.11
C ALA A 305 18.22 10.92 -17.06
N TYR A 306 18.66 12.16 -17.31
CA TYR A 306 17.97 13.07 -18.22
C TYR A 306 17.99 12.58 -19.67
N ARG A 307 19.13 12.03 -20.12
CA ARG A 307 19.29 11.48 -21.46
C ARG A 307 18.29 10.34 -21.71
N LYS A 308 18.12 9.42 -20.75
CA LYS A 308 17.15 8.32 -20.89
C LYS A 308 15.74 8.83 -21.18
N VAL A 309 15.28 9.82 -20.40
CA VAL A 309 13.95 10.39 -20.54
C VAL A 309 13.79 11.11 -21.88
N LEU A 310 14.80 11.88 -22.31
CA LEU A 310 14.80 12.56 -23.60
C LEU A 310 14.83 11.59 -24.79
N GLU A 311 15.62 10.53 -24.71
CA GLU A 311 15.67 9.47 -25.73
C GLU A 311 14.33 8.72 -25.83
N TRP A 312 13.66 8.47 -24.70
CA TRP A 312 12.32 7.89 -24.68
C TRP A 312 11.26 8.83 -25.29
N ALA A 313 11.29 10.12 -24.95
CA ALA A 313 10.32 11.10 -25.43
C ALA A 313 10.45 11.39 -26.93
N GLY A 314 11.67 11.31 -27.47
CA GLY A 314 11.94 11.55 -28.88
C GLY A 314 11.65 13.01 -29.27
N GLU A 315 10.72 13.21 -30.21
CA GLU A 315 10.29 14.55 -30.65
C GLU A 315 9.13 15.14 -29.80
N LYS A 316 8.68 14.42 -28.76
CA LYS A 316 7.53 14.81 -27.93
C LYS A 316 7.92 15.54 -26.65
#